data_AF-A0A2K3PIJ0-F1
#
_entry.id   AF-A0A2K3PIJ0-F1
#
_cell.length_a   1.000
_cell.length_b   1.000
_cell.length_c   1.000
_cell.angle_alpha   90.00
_cell.angle_beta   90.00
_cell.angle_gamma   90.00
#
_symmetry.space_group_name_H-M   'P 1'
#
loop_
_entity.id
_entity.type
_entity.pdbx_description
1 polymer ?
#
loop_
_entity_poly.entity_id
_entity_poly.type
_entity_poly.pdbx_seq_one_letter_code
_entity_poly.pdbx_strand_id
1 'polypeptide(L)'
;MIAGEIQGAYQIKVTTSALALLLNSKHSELEKTRVQGHLIKSATGITTRSKAKSTPDQWVMLPLPTKIVALLADALTEIQEQVLAGEDEDSDWEEVQTDGIDNDKEFLSSVSALGKPSYEHLEAMAKVFNEDQDDQYEDDLLYVADPLNQINVVNYLVDFFANFSQSDRQLLDHICKSLTQPQQNAIQM
;
A
#
# COMPACT_ATOMS: atom_id res chain seq x y z
N MET A 1 6.77 12.79 13.37
CA MET A 1 5.68 11.85 13.05
C MET A 1 6.12 11.14 11.80
N ILE A 2 6.63 9.93 11.99
CA ILE A 2 7.10 9.06 10.91
C ILE A 2 5.82 8.67 10.17
N ALA A 3 5.81 8.64 8.84
CA ALA A 3 4.84 7.80 8.13
C ALA A 3 5.22 6.37 8.49
N GLY A 4 4.78 5.95 9.68
CA GLY A 4 4.89 4.59 10.16
C GLY A 4 3.89 3.79 9.35
N GLU A 5 4.43 2.79 8.66
CA GLU A 5 3.74 1.64 8.09
C GLU A 5 2.28 1.90 7.67
N ILE A 6 2.10 2.23 6.40
CA ILE A 6 0.76 2.32 5.80
C ILE A 6 0.34 0.90 5.47
N GLN A 7 -0.78 0.47 6.05
CA GLN A 7 -1.35 -0.85 5.81
C GLN A 7 -2.73 -0.68 5.15
N GLY A 8 -3.08 -1.60 4.26
CA GLY A 8 -4.35 -1.64 3.54
C GLY A 8 -4.27 -1.11 2.10
N ALA A 9 -4.96 -1.82 1.20
CA ALA A 9 -4.89 -1.60 -0.24
C ALA A 9 -5.31 -0.19 -0.65
N TYR A 10 -6.46 0.25 -0.14
CA TYR A 10 -6.99 1.57 -0.42
C TYR A 10 -6.10 2.70 0.14
N GLN A 11 -5.58 2.56 1.37
CA GLN A 11 -4.73 3.58 2.00
C GLN A 11 -3.42 3.78 1.24
N ILE A 12 -2.83 2.69 0.73
CA ILE A 12 -1.63 2.78 -0.11
C ILE A 12 -1.97 3.37 -1.48
N LYS A 13 -3.10 3.01 -2.12
CA LYS A 13 -3.57 3.67 -3.37
C LYS A 13 -3.70 5.18 -3.18
N VAL A 14 -4.42 5.62 -2.15
CA VAL A 14 -4.63 7.03 -1.82
C VAL A 14 -3.31 7.74 -1.52
N THR A 15 -2.49 7.18 -0.63
CA THR A 15 -1.26 7.85 -0.18
C THR A 15 -0.22 7.93 -1.28
N THR A 16 -0.04 6.85 -2.05
CA THR A 16 0.88 6.81 -3.18
C THR A 16 0.48 7.82 -4.26
N SER A 17 -0.81 7.86 -4.61
CA SER A 17 -1.34 8.83 -5.56
C SER A 17 -1.18 10.27 -5.06
N ALA A 18 -1.48 10.54 -3.79
CA ALA A 18 -1.32 11.85 -3.19
C ALA A 18 0.13 12.33 -3.17
N LEU A 19 1.08 11.44 -2.86
CA LEU A 19 2.51 11.73 -2.87
C LEU A 19 3.03 12.05 -4.28
N ALA A 20 2.60 11.29 -5.29
CA ALA A 20 2.91 11.56 -6.69
C ALA A 20 2.35 12.93 -7.14
N LEU A 21 1.09 13.23 -6.82
CA LEU A 21 0.47 14.54 -7.09
C LEU A 21 1.19 15.67 -6.37
N LEU A 22 1.60 15.47 -5.12
CA LEU A 22 2.35 16.45 -4.35
C LEU A 22 3.68 16.79 -5.03
N LEU A 23 4.40 15.79 -5.54
CA LEU A 23 5.63 16.03 -6.30
C LEU A 23 5.35 16.77 -7.62
N ASN A 24 4.27 16.41 -8.31
CA ASN A 24 3.90 17.03 -9.58
C ASN A 24 3.44 18.49 -9.43
N SER A 25 3.00 18.90 -8.24
CA SER A 25 2.63 20.29 -7.93
C SER A 25 3.79 21.27 -8.07
N LYS A 26 5.05 20.79 -7.96
CA LYS A 26 6.28 21.59 -8.01
C LYS A 26 6.27 22.79 -7.05
N HIS A 27 5.58 22.67 -5.92
CA HIS A 27 5.54 23.74 -4.92
C HIS A 27 6.92 23.95 -4.27
N SER A 28 7.41 25.20 -4.30
CA SER A 28 8.73 25.58 -3.77
C SER A 28 8.92 25.31 -2.27
N GLU A 29 7.84 25.23 -1.51
CA GLU A 29 7.91 24.92 -0.07
C GLU A 29 8.32 23.46 0.18
N LEU A 30 8.09 22.56 -0.78
CA LEU A 30 8.54 21.17 -0.69
C LEU A 30 10.07 21.11 -0.71
N GLU A 31 10.73 21.87 -1.58
CA GLU A 31 12.20 21.91 -1.69
C GLU A 31 12.87 22.46 -0.43
N LYS A 32 12.23 23.39 0.27
CA LYS A 32 12.73 23.97 1.52
C LYS A 32 12.61 23.01 2.71
N THR A 33 11.70 22.03 2.61
CA THR A 33 11.42 21.09 3.69
C THR A 33 12.46 19.97 3.69
N ARG A 34 13.07 19.72 4.85
CA ARG A 34 14.01 18.60 5.04
C ARG A 34 13.42 17.57 5.98
N VAL A 35 13.57 16.30 5.62
CA VAL A 35 13.01 15.15 6.35
C VAL A 35 14.06 14.08 6.59
N GLN A 36 13.76 13.18 7.53
CA GLN A 36 14.62 12.03 7.83
C GLN A 36 14.54 11.02 6.67
N GLY A 37 15.70 10.69 6.13
CA GLY A 37 15.92 9.71 5.07
C GLY A 37 16.22 8.33 5.64
N HIS A 38 17.38 7.77 5.29
CA HIS A 38 17.82 6.47 5.79
C HIS A 38 18.70 6.60 7.05
N LEU A 39 18.74 5.53 7.84
CA LEU A 39 19.61 5.43 9.00
C LEU A 39 21.09 5.34 8.56
N ILE A 40 21.96 6.07 9.24
CA ILE A 40 23.42 5.97 9.12
C ILE A 40 23.86 4.85 10.06
N LYS A 41 24.18 3.68 9.50
CA LYS A 41 24.64 2.53 10.29
C LYS A 41 26.02 2.82 10.87
N SER A 42 26.07 3.18 12.16
CA SER A 42 27.30 3.55 12.87
C SER A 42 27.99 2.37 13.56
N ALA A 43 27.29 1.24 13.77
CA ALA A 43 27.82 0.07 14.47
C ALA A 43 27.76 -1.19 13.60
N THR A 44 28.89 -1.90 13.52
CA THR A 44 28.96 -3.24 12.93
C THR A 44 28.37 -4.29 13.90
N GLY A 45 27.36 -5.03 13.46
CA GLY A 45 26.72 -6.12 14.20
C GLY A 45 25.32 -5.79 14.73
N ILE A 46 24.72 -6.72 15.47
CA ILE A 46 23.39 -6.56 16.07
C ILE A 46 23.42 -5.40 17.08
N THR A 47 22.61 -4.36 16.83
CA THR A 47 22.44 -3.26 17.76
C THR A 47 21.31 -3.61 18.72
N THR A 48 21.64 -3.87 19.98
CA THR A 48 20.66 -4.07 21.04
C THR A 48 20.13 -2.72 21.53
N ARG A 49 18.95 -2.73 22.16
CA ARG A 49 18.33 -1.52 22.76
C ARG A 49 19.27 -0.76 23.72
N SER A 50 20.14 -1.47 24.44
CA SER A 50 21.15 -0.85 25.32
C SER A 50 22.28 -0.15 24.55
N LYS A 51 22.71 -0.70 23.41
CA LYS A 51 23.71 -0.07 22.52
C LYS A 51 23.16 1.15 21.78
N ALA A 52 21.90 1.12 21.33
CA ALA A 52 21.25 2.27 20.70
C ALA A 52 21.09 3.45 21.69
N LYS A 53 20.96 3.18 22.99
CA LYS A 53 20.91 4.24 24.01
C LYS A 53 22.26 4.96 24.18
N SER A 54 23.39 4.26 23.99
CA SER A 54 24.73 4.85 24.12
C SER A 54 25.24 5.45 22.81
N THR A 55 24.79 4.94 21.66
CA THR A 55 25.08 5.49 20.34
C THR A 55 23.75 5.75 19.63
N PRO A 56 23.17 6.95 19.75
CA PRO A 56 21.87 7.24 19.19
C PRO A 56 21.88 7.16 17.66
N ASP A 57 20.76 6.71 17.12
CA ASP A 57 20.50 6.60 15.68
C ASP A 57 20.67 7.95 14.98
N GLN A 58 21.54 7.98 13.97
CA GLN A 58 21.74 9.15 13.12
C GLN A 58 21.05 8.91 11.78
N TRP A 59 20.31 9.90 11.30
CA TRP A 59 19.56 9.81 10.05
C TRP A 59 20.11 10.81 9.05
N VAL A 60 20.16 10.42 7.77
CA VAL A 60 20.48 11.35 6.69
C VAL A 60 19.30 12.30 6.51
N MET A 61 19.56 13.62 6.49
CA MET A 61 18.51 14.62 6.24
C MET A 61 18.41 14.90 4.74
N LEU A 62 17.29 14.51 4.13
CA LEU A 62 17.03 14.65 2.70
C LEU A 62 16.01 15.77 2.42
N PRO A 63 16.06 16.42 1.25
CA PRO A 63 14.94 17.23 0.77
C PRO A 63 13.66 16.39 0.69
N LEU A 64 12.50 16.99 0.99
CA LEU A 64 11.22 16.30 0.93
C LEU A 64 10.93 15.67 -0.46
N PRO A 65 11.17 16.35 -1.60
CA PRO A 65 11.00 15.75 -2.93
C PRO A 65 11.79 14.45 -3.10
N THR A 66 13.04 14.43 -2.62
CA THR A 66 13.89 13.23 -2.64
C THR A 66 13.27 12.09 -1.83
N LYS A 67 12.76 12.39 -0.63
CA LYS A 67 12.14 11.36 0.22
C LYS A 67 10.84 10.83 -0.40
N ILE A 68 10.05 11.69 -1.05
CA ILE A 68 8.84 11.28 -1.76
C ILE A 68 9.19 10.32 -2.89
N VAL A 69 10.15 10.66 -3.76
CA VAL A 69 10.60 9.77 -4.84
C VAL A 69 11.10 8.43 -4.28
N ALA A 70 11.87 8.45 -3.20
CA ALA A 70 12.35 7.23 -2.55
C ALA A 70 11.18 6.32 -2.10
N LEU A 71 10.16 6.89 -1.46
CA LEU A 71 8.98 6.16 -1.01
C LEU A 71 8.16 5.60 -2.17
N LEU A 72 7.99 6.36 -3.25
CA LEU A 72 7.28 5.89 -4.44
C LEU A 72 8.02 4.74 -5.15
N ALA A 73 9.36 4.80 -5.18
CA ALA A 73 10.18 3.72 -5.73
C ALA A 73 10.17 2.45 -4.86
N ASP A 74 10.19 2.62 -3.53
CA ASP A 74 10.04 1.50 -2.59
C ASP A 74 8.66 0.85 -2.75
N ALA A 75 7.57 1.64 -2.82
CA ALA A 75 6.22 1.14 -3.04
C ALA A 75 6.08 0.39 -4.37
N LEU A 76 6.67 0.92 -5.47
CA LEU A 76 6.67 0.23 -6.76
C LEU A 76 7.38 -1.13 -6.67
N THR A 77 8.52 -1.18 -5.98
CA THR A 77 9.30 -2.42 -5.79
C THR A 77 8.50 -3.43 -4.97
N GLU A 78 7.91 -3.00 -3.85
CA GLU A 78 7.13 -3.86 -2.97
C GLU A 78 5.93 -4.49 -3.69
N ILE A 79 5.19 -3.69 -4.48
CA ILE A 79 4.05 -4.20 -5.24
C ILE A 79 4.51 -5.18 -6.33
N GLN A 80 5.60 -4.87 -7.05
CA GLN A 80 6.14 -5.77 -8.07
C GLN A 80 6.65 -7.10 -7.49
N GLU A 81 7.28 -7.07 -6.32
CA GLU A 81 7.74 -8.28 -5.63
C GLU A 81 6.57 -9.18 -5.23
N GLN A 82 5.43 -8.60 -4.83
CA GLN A 82 4.22 -9.36 -4.52
C GLN A 82 3.56 -9.98 -5.76
N VAL A 83 3.54 -9.26 -6.88
CA VAL A 83 3.04 -9.79 -8.16
C VAL A 83 3.93 -10.93 -8.68
N LEU A 84 5.25 -10.82 -8.53
CA LEU A 84 6.20 -11.88 -8.93
C LEU A 84 6.17 -13.09 -7.98
N ALA A 85 5.81 -12.90 -6.71
CA ALA A 85 5.70 -13.96 -5.72
C ALA A 85 4.33 -14.65 -5.73
N GLY A 86 3.31 -14.03 -6.32
CA GLY A 86 1.94 -14.54 -6.44
C GLY A 86 1.56 -14.86 -7.88
N GLU A 87 1.85 -16.09 -8.32
CA GLU A 87 1.09 -16.73 -9.42
C GLU A 87 -0.29 -17.25 -8.94
N ASP A 88 -0.74 -16.85 -7.74
CA ASP A 88 -2.07 -17.13 -7.19
C ASP A 88 -2.94 -15.86 -7.30
N GLU A 89 -4.15 -16.00 -7.82
CA GLU A 89 -5.11 -14.95 -8.24
C GLU A 89 -5.56 -13.93 -7.17
N ASP A 90 -4.98 -13.92 -5.98
CA ASP A 90 -5.33 -13.05 -4.84
C ASP A 90 -4.25 -11.97 -4.56
N SER A 91 -3.91 -11.15 -5.56
CA SER A 91 -3.18 -9.92 -5.25
C SER A 91 -4.14 -8.92 -4.62
N ASP A 92 -4.08 -8.75 -3.30
CA ASP A 92 -4.86 -7.76 -2.52
C ASP A 92 -4.77 -6.30 -3.07
N TRP A 93 -3.85 -6.04 -4.00
CA TRP A 93 -3.65 -4.76 -4.68
C TRP A 93 -4.48 -4.61 -5.96
N GLU A 94 -4.78 -5.73 -6.62
CA GLU A 94 -5.51 -5.81 -7.89
C GLU A 94 -6.89 -6.47 -7.70
N GLU A 95 -7.63 -6.11 -6.66
CA GLU A 95 -9.07 -6.42 -6.61
C GLU A 95 -9.82 -5.48 -7.57
N VAL A 96 -9.64 -5.70 -8.87
CA VAL A 96 -10.57 -5.17 -9.88
C VAL A 96 -11.80 -6.03 -9.75
N GLN A 97 -12.87 -5.49 -9.16
CA GLN A 97 -14.17 -6.14 -9.14
C GLN A 97 -14.54 -6.49 -10.59
N THR A 98 -14.38 -7.76 -10.95
CA THR A 98 -14.97 -8.29 -12.16
C THR A 98 -16.45 -8.41 -11.84
N ASP A 99 -17.22 -7.46 -12.39
CA ASP A 99 -18.68 -7.48 -12.36
C ASP A 99 -19.13 -8.76 -13.09
N GLY A 100 -19.29 -9.83 -12.31
CA GLY A 100 -19.51 -11.19 -12.76
C GLY A 100 -20.52 -11.84 -11.84
N ILE A 101 -21.78 -11.49 -12.05
CA ILE A 101 -22.94 -12.28 -11.61
C ILE A 101 -22.68 -13.71 -12.06
N ASP A 102 -22.25 -14.60 -11.17
CA ASP A 102 -22.43 -16.03 -11.39
C ASP A 102 -23.10 -16.69 -10.20
N ASN A 103 -24.28 -17.17 -10.54
CA ASN A 103 -25.23 -17.87 -9.72
C ASN A 103 -24.86 -19.34 -9.84
N ASP A 104 -24.06 -19.88 -8.92
CA ASP A 104 -23.84 -21.33 -8.85
C ASP A 104 -24.18 -21.91 -7.48
N LYS A 105 -25.37 -22.48 -7.51
CA LYS A 105 -25.92 -23.49 -6.61
C LYS A 105 -24.95 -24.63 -6.39
N GLU A 106 -25.05 -25.18 -5.18
CA GLU A 106 -24.91 -26.60 -4.88
C GLU A 106 -23.48 -27.16 -4.80
N PHE A 107 -22.86 -26.98 -3.63
CA PHE A 107 -21.81 -27.91 -3.20
C PHE A 107 -21.79 -28.08 -1.68
N LEU A 108 -22.73 -28.85 -1.12
CA LEU A 108 -22.53 -29.47 0.21
C LEU A 108 -23.22 -30.84 0.27
N SER A 109 -22.50 -31.86 -0.21
CA SER A 109 -22.83 -33.24 0.09
C SER A 109 -22.14 -33.67 1.39
N SER A 110 -22.97 -34.04 2.35
CA SER A 110 -22.76 -35.09 3.36
C SER A 110 -21.74 -34.85 4.49
N VAL A 111 -22.27 -34.47 5.67
CA VAL A 111 -21.89 -35.14 6.93
C VAL A 111 -23.17 -35.38 7.74
N SER A 112 -23.54 -36.65 7.92
CA SER A 112 -24.60 -37.06 8.83
C SER A 112 -24.05 -37.12 10.26
N ALA A 113 -24.67 -36.44 11.21
CA ALA A 113 -25.25 -37.04 12.41
C ALA A 113 -25.75 -36.00 13.41
N LEU A 114 -26.85 -36.37 14.06
CA LEU A 114 -27.39 -35.88 15.34
C LEU A 114 -28.45 -34.77 15.29
N GLY A 115 -29.71 -35.23 15.38
CA GLY A 115 -30.87 -34.48 15.86
C GLY A 115 -31.33 -33.33 14.97
N LYS A 116 -32.37 -33.52 14.15
CA LYS A 116 -32.99 -32.46 13.35
C LYS A 116 -33.39 -31.27 14.25
N PRO A 117 -32.69 -30.12 14.25
CA PRO A 117 -33.31 -28.89 14.73
C PRO A 117 -34.48 -28.60 13.77
N SER A 118 -35.65 -28.25 14.31
CA SER A 118 -36.77 -27.80 13.47
C SER A 118 -36.29 -26.66 12.57
N TYR A 119 -36.80 -26.56 11.35
CA TYR A 119 -36.52 -25.43 10.45
C TYR A 119 -36.67 -24.07 11.15
N GLU A 120 -37.64 -23.99 12.07
CA GLU A 120 -37.90 -22.85 12.95
C GLU A 120 -36.74 -22.54 13.92
N HIS A 121 -36.00 -23.54 14.40
CA HIS A 121 -34.81 -23.32 15.24
C HIS A 121 -33.63 -22.82 14.42
N LEU A 122 -33.43 -23.32 13.20
CA LEU A 122 -32.39 -22.82 12.30
C LEU A 122 -32.69 -21.38 11.87
N GLU A 123 -33.95 -21.06 11.62
CA GLU A 123 -34.39 -19.71 11.27
C GLU A 123 -34.29 -18.75 12.46
N ALA A 124 -34.62 -19.21 13.68
CA ALA A 124 -34.38 -18.43 14.90
C ALA A 124 -32.89 -18.18 15.15
N MET A 125 -32.02 -19.17 14.92
CA MET A 125 -30.56 -18.99 15.02
C MET A 125 -30.06 -18.03 13.94
N ALA A 126 -30.50 -18.17 12.68
CA ALA A 126 -30.15 -17.25 11.60
C ALA A 126 -30.60 -15.81 11.90
N LYS A 127 -31.75 -15.62 12.54
CA LYS A 127 -32.26 -14.31 12.92
C LYS A 127 -31.44 -13.67 14.05
N VAL A 128 -30.99 -14.46 15.03
CA VAL A 128 -30.09 -13.98 16.09
C VAL A 128 -28.72 -13.58 15.54
N PHE A 129 -28.22 -14.24 14.49
CA PHE A 129 -26.96 -13.85 13.83
C PHE A 129 -27.10 -12.70 12.82
N ASN A 130 -28.32 -12.44 12.31
CA ASN A 130 -28.59 -11.36 11.35
C ASN A 130 -29.08 -10.06 11.99
N GLU A 131 -29.46 -10.05 13.28
CA GLU A 131 -29.96 -8.83 13.95
C GLU A 131 -28.85 -7.83 14.36
N ASP A 132 -27.56 -8.18 14.18
CA ASP A 132 -26.43 -7.27 14.40
C ASP A 132 -25.74 -6.81 13.09
N GLN A 133 -26.34 -7.05 11.91
CA GLN A 133 -25.79 -6.61 10.62
C GLN A 133 -26.16 -5.17 10.22
N ASP A 134 -26.87 -4.43 11.07
CA ASP A 134 -27.08 -2.98 10.89
C ASP A 134 -25.85 -2.15 11.36
N ASP A 135 -24.82 -2.81 11.89
CA ASP A 135 -23.53 -2.21 12.21
C ASP A 135 -22.49 -2.42 11.08
N GLN A 136 -22.93 -2.68 9.84
CA GLN A 136 -22.05 -2.54 8.68
C GLN A 136 -21.60 -1.07 8.64
N TYR A 137 -20.39 -0.80 9.14
CA TYR A 137 -19.79 0.51 9.17
C TYR A 137 -19.99 1.16 7.79
N GLU A 138 -20.78 2.24 7.71
CA GLU A 138 -20.99 2.99 6.45
C GLU A 138 -19.67 3.41 5.78
N ASP A 139 -18.57 3.42 6.56
CA ASP A 139 -17.20 3.65 6.10
C ASP A 139 -16.74 2.63 5.03
N ASP A 140 -17.27 1.39 5.05
CA ASP A 140 -16.94 0.36 4.06
C ASP A 140 -17.52 0.64 2.66
N LEU A 141 -18.63 1.38 2.58
CA LEU A 141 -19.27 1.67 1.29
C LEU A 141 -18.60 2.84 0.54
N LEU A 142 -17.90 3.72 1.27
CA LEU A 142 -17.31 4.93 0.69
C LEU A 142 -16.06 4.63 -0.15
N TYR A 143 -15.20 3.70 0.27
CA TYR A 143 -14.00 3.36 -0.50
C TYR A 143 -14.32 2.54 -1.77
N VAL A 144 -15.39 1.75 -1.76
CA VAL A 144 -15.82 0.96 -2.94
C VAL A 144 -16.26 1.88 -4.09
N ALA A 145 -16.94 2.98 -3.76
CA ALA A 145 -17.40 3.95 -4.74
C ALA A 145 -16.31 4.95 -5.17
N ASP A 146 -15.16 5.00 -4.47
CA ASP A 146 -14.08 5.94 -4.78
C ASP A 146 -13.31 5.51 -6.04
N PRO A 147 -13.22 6.36 -7.08
CA PRO A 147 -12.39 6.10 -8.25
C PRO A 147 -10.92 5.80 -7.92
N LEU A 148 -10.38 6.31 -6.80
CA LEU A 148 -9.03 6.01 -6.36
C LEU A 148 -8.82 4.53 -6.05
N ASN A 149 -9.87 3.82 -5.63
CA ASN A 149 -9.77 2.39 -5.35
C ASN A 149 -9.60 1.55 -6.63
N GLN A 150 -9.99 2.08 -7.78
CA GLN A 150 -9.88 1.40 -9.08
C GLN A 150 -8.53 1.63 -9.78
N ILE A 151 -7.65 2.44 -9.20
CA ILE A 151 -6.35 2.74 -9.80
C ILE A 151 -5.43 1.53 -9.70
N ASN A 152 -4.87 1.11 -10.84
CA ASN A 152 -3.71 0.23 -10.86
C ASN A 152 -2.46 1.04 -10.47
N VAL A 153 -1.96 0.81 -9.25
CA VAL A 153 -0.87 1.60 -8.67
C VAL A 153 0.44 1.44 -9.44
N VAL A 154 0.72 0.24 -9.95
CA VAL A 154 1.94 -0.05 -10.73
C VAL A 154 1.95 0.78 -12.00
N ASN A 155 0.89 0.69 -12.81
CA ASN A 155 0.76 1.45 -14.05
C ASN A 155 0.80 2.96 -13.78
N TYR A 156 0.09 3.43 -12.76
CA TYR A 156 0.11 4.82 -12.35
C TYR A 156 1.51 5.32 -12.00
N LEU A 157 2.29 4.55 -11.23
CA LEU A 157 3.65 4.93 -10.84
C LEU A 157 4.63 4.90 -12.01
N VAL A 158 4.54 3.90 -12.88
CA VAL A 158 5.36 3.82 -14.11
C VAL A 158 5.10 5.04 -14.99
N ASP A 159 3.83 5.34 -15.27
CA ASP A 159 3.44 6.52 -16.04
C ASP A 159 3.89 7.82 -15.37
N PHE A 160 3.77 7.89 -14.04
CA PHE A 160 4.23 9.03 -13.28
C PHE A 160 5.74 9.27 -13.42
N PHE A 161 6.58 8.24 -13.24
CA PHE A 161 8.03 8.38 -13.38
C PHE A 161 8.45 8.70 -14.81
N ALA A 162 7.78 8.12 -15.81
CA ALA A 162 7.98 8.46 -17.21
C ALA A 162 7.68 9.95 -17.46
N ASN A 163 6.53 10.44 -17.00
CA ASN A 163 6.13 11.84 -17.13
C ASN A 163 7.04 12.81 -16.34
N PHE A 164 7.47 12.40 -15.14
CA PHE A 164 8.38 13.18 -14.31
C PHE A 164 9.76 13.32 -14.97
N SER A 165 10.28 12.23 -15.56
CA SER A 165 11.55 12.25 -16.30
C SER A 165 11.51 13.16 -17.52
N GLN A 166 10.37 13.23 -18.23
CA GLN A 166 10.17 14.11 -19.37
C GLN A 166 10.04 15.57 -18.94
N SER A 167 9.37 15.80 -17.81
CA SER A 167 9.07 17.14 -17.31
C SER A 167 10.27 17.82 -16.64
N ASP A 168 11.08 17.05 -15.89
CA ASP A 168 12.23 17.58 -15.15
C ASP A 168 13.31 16.51 -14.95
N ARG A 169 13.96 16.15 -16.06
CA ARG A 169 15.05 15.17 -16.07
C ARG A 169 16.19 15.53 -15.14
N GLN A 170 16.54 16.82 -15.04
CA GLN A 170 17.69 17.28 -14.24
C GLN A 170 17.43 17.07 -12.74
N LEU A 171 16.22 17.40 -12.29
CA LEU A 171 15.81 17.15 -10.91
C LEU A 171 15.79 15.66 -10.61
N LEU A 172 15.21 14.84 -11.49
CA LEU A 172 15.18 13.39 -11.32
C LEU A 172 16.61 12.81 -11.25
N ASP A 173 17.50 13.19 -12.16
CA ASP A 173 18.90 12.75 -12.16
C ASP A 173 19.62 13.15 -10.86
N HIS A 174 19.35 14.35 -10.33
CA HIS A 174 19.90 14.78 -9.05
C HIS A 174 19.34 13.98 -7.87
N ILE A 175 18.03 13.72 -7.86
CA ILE A 175 17.37 12.91 -6.83
C ILE A 175 17.93 11.48 -6.86
N CYS A 176 18.02 10.84 -8.03
CA CYS A 176 18.51 9.47 -8.19
C CYS A 176 19.89 9.25 -7.59
N LYS A 177 20.80 10.25 -7.65
CA LYS A 177 22.14 10.16 -7.00
C LYS A 177 22.10 9.98 -5.49
N SER A 178 20.99 10.38 -4.84
CA SER A 178 20.79 10.25 -3.40
C SER A 178 19.95 9.05 -2.99
N LEU A 179 19.41 8.31 -3.96
CA LEU A 179 18.63 7.10 -3.72
C LEU A 179 19.53 5.87 -3.58
N THR A 180 18.99 4.84 -2.94
CA THR A 180 19.66 3.53 -2.86
C THR A 180 19.62 2.80 -4.21
N GLN A 181 20.48 1.80 -4.41
CA GLN A 181 20.52 1.05 -5.67
C GLN A 181 19.17 0.38 -6.03
N PRO A 182 18.44 -0.28 -5.09
CA PRO A 182 17.13 -0.84 -5.41
C PRO A 182 16.14 0.21 -5.91
N GLN A 183 16.07 1.37 -5.25
CA GLN A 183 15.19 2.48 -5.65
C GLN A 183 15.54 3.03 -7.04
N GLN A 184 16.84 3.14 -7.35
CA GLN A 184 17.27 3.58 -8.68
C GLN A 184 16.85 2.58 -9.77
N ASN A 185 16.96 1.28 -9.48
CA ASN A 185 16.56 0.24 -10.43
C ASN A 185 15.05 0.27 -10.69
N ALA A 186 14.23 0.49 -9.66
CA ALA A 186 12.78 0.57 -9.78
C ALA A 186 12.31 1.72 -10.69
N ILE A 187 13.03 2.84 -10.69
CA ILE A 187 12.71 4.02 -11.53
C ILE A 187 13.18 3.84 -12.99
N GLN A 188 14.16 2.98 -13.24
CA GLN A 188 14.77 2.78 -14.56
C GLN A 188 14.12 1.68 -15.41
N MET A 189 13.15 0.95 -14.86
CA MET A 189 12.35 -0.04 -15.60
C MET A 189 11.35 0.65 -16.53
#